data_AF-A0A1Y0BVC8-F1
#
_entry.id   AF-A0A1Y0BVC8-F1
#
_cell.length_a   1.000
_cell.length_b   1.000
_cell.length_c   1.000
_cell.angle_alpha   90.00
_cell.angle_beta   90.00
_cell.angle_gamma   90.00
#
_symmetry.space_group_name_H-M   'P 1'
#
loop_
_entity.id
_entity.type
_entity.pdbx_description
1 polymer ?
#
loop_
_entity_poly.entity_id
_entity_poly.type
_entity_poly.pdbx_seq_one_letter_code
_entity_poly.pdbx_strand_id
1 'polypeptide(L)'
;ENDIAQQEAAQPDPLELLKAENGELRDRYLRLAAEMDNLRRRTEREVKDAKSYSVAGFARDMLAVSDNLRRALDAISPETKAAADAGLTTLIEGVEMTERAMLSALERHGVRKLEPVGQKFDPNFHQAMFEVPNPDVPNN
;
A
#
# COMPACT_ATOMS: atom_id res chain seq x y z
N GLU A 1 41.40 -74.23 21.62
CA GLU A 1 40.26 -73.43 22.07
C GLU A 1 40.54 -71.96 21.74
N ASN A 2 39.74 -71.35 20.88
CA ASN A 2 39.57 -69.90 20.88
C ASN A 2 38.18 -69.65 20.29
N ASP A 3 37.26 -69.47 21.23
CA ASP A 3 35.84 -69.29 21.05
C ASP A 3 35.62 -67.84 20.59
N ILE A 4 35.59 -67.63 19.27
CA ILE A 4 35.22 -66.34 18.70
C ILE A 4 33.69 -66.32 18.66
N ALA A 5 33.10 -65.95 19.79
CA ALA A 5 31.69 -65.62 19.87
C ALA A 5 31.40 -64.48 18.89
N GLN A 6 30.86 -64.86 17.73
CA GLN A 6 30.27 -63.93 16.78
C GLN A 6 29.08 -63.28 17.51
N GLN A 7 29.27 -62.03 17.93
CA GLN A 7 28.15 -61.17 18.31
C GLN A 7 27.32 -60.93 17.03
N GLU A 8 26.24 -61.70 16.87
CA GLU A 8 25.16 -61.33 15.96
C GLU A 8 24.61 -59.98 16.45
N ALA A 9 25.02 -58.90 15.77
CA ALA A 9 24.34 -57.63 15.91
C ALA A 9 22.88 -57.86 15.55
N ALA A 10 21.99 -57.82 16.55
CA ALA A 10 20.56 -57.96 16.37
C ALA A 10 20.11 -56.93 15.32
N GLN A 11 19.73 -57.41 14.14
CA GLN A 11 19.19 -56.54 13.10
C GLN A 11 17.93 -55.89 13.67
N PRO A 12 17.81 -54.56 13.62
CA PRO A 12 16.65 -53.87 14.14
C PRO A 12 15.39 -54.42 13.47
N ASP A 13 14.34 -54.65 14.27
CA ASP A 13 13.07 -55.19 13.79
C ASP A 13 12.56 -54.34 12.62
N PRO A 14 12.33 -54.92 11.43
CA PRO A 14 11.80 -54.19 10.27
C PRO A 14 10.55 -53.37 10.62
N LEU A 15 9.71 -53.85 11.54
CA LEU A 15 8.51 -53.14 12.01
C LEU A 15 8.83 -51.86 12.77
N GLU A 16 9.92 -51.82 13.54
CA GLU A 16 10.36 -50.61 14.25
C GLU A 16 10.98 -49.59 13.29
N LEU A 17 11.77 -50.05 12.31
CA LEU A 17 12.32 -49.19 11.25
C LEU A 17 11.19 -48.51 10.46
N LEU A 18 10.19 -49.28 10.02
CA LEU A 18 9.02 -48.77 9.29
C LEU A 18 8.20 -47.77 10.13
N LYS A 19 8.07 -47.98 11.44
CA LYS A 19 7.38 -47.03 12.34
C LYS A 19 8.16 -45.73 12.50
N ALA A 20 9.48 -45.81 12.64
CA ALA A 20 10.35 -44.64 12.74
C ALA A 20 10.28 -43.81 11.44
N GLU A 21 10.43 -44.44 10.28
CA GLU A 21 10.31 -43.79 8.97
C GLU A 21 8.92 -43.15 8.79
N ASN A 22 7.86 -43.84 9.19
CA ASN A 22 6.50 -43.29 9.12
C ASN A 22 6.34 -42.05 10.03
N GLY A 23 6.93 -42.08 11.23
CA GLY A 23 6.96 -40.95 12.14
C GLY A 23 7.68 -39.74 11.54
N GLU A 24 8.85 -39.94 10.94
CA GLU A 24 9.60 -38.88 10.27
C GLU A 24 8.84 -38.30 9.07
N LEU A 25 8.21 -39.15 8.26
CA LEU A 25 7.41 -38.72 7.11
C LEU A 25 6.19 -37.91 7.56
N ARG A 26 5.54 -38.29 8.67
CA ARG A 26 4.44 -37.53 9.26
C ARG A 26 4.90 -36.17 9.78
N ASP A 27 6.03 -36.09 10.47
CA ASP A 27 6.57 -34.80 10.94
C ASP A 27 6.89 -33.88 9.75
N ARG A 28 7.58 -34.41 8.74
CA ARG A 28 7.89 -33.67 7.50
C ARG A 28 6.62 -33.19 6.80
N TYR A 29 5.60 -34.04 6.72
CA TYR A 29 4.33 -33.69 6.09
C TYR A 29 3.60 -32.58 6.84
N LEU A 30 3.51 -32.68 8.18
CA LEU A 30 2.85 -31.66 9.01
C LEU A 30 3.58 -30.31 8.92
N ARG A 31 4.91 -30.33 8.91
CA ARG A 31 5.74 -29.13 8.75
C ARG A 31 5.53 -28.49 7.37
N LEU A 32 5.56 -29.29 6.31
CA LEU A 32 5.29 -28.81 4.96
C LEU A 32 3.87 -28.22 4.84
N ALA A 33 2.87 -28.87 5.44
CA ALA A 33 1.50 -28.35 5.45
C ALA A 33 1.41 -26.99 6.14
N ALA A 34 2.12 -26.81 7.27
CA ALA A 34 2.18 -25.53 7.97
C ALA A 34 2.92 -24.44 7.15
N GLU A 35 4.02 -24.79 6.50
CA GLU A 35 4.76 -23.88 5.61
C GLU A 35 3.90 -23.43 4.42
N MET A 36 3.13 -24.35 3.83
CA MET A 36 2.22 -24.05 2.73
C MET A 36 1.07 -23.13 3.14
N ASP A 37 0.47 -23.31 4.32
CA ASP A 37 -0.57 -22.40 4.80
C ASP A 37 -0.01 -21.01 5.13
N ASN A 38 1.20 -20.93 5.69
CA ASN A 38 1.90 -19.66 5.90
C ASN A 38 2.22 -18.96 4.58
N LEU A 39 2.72 -19.69 3.58
CA LEU A 39 2.97 -19.16 2.24
C LEU A 39 1.67 -18.63 1.62
N ARG A 40 0.59 -19.40 1.67
CA ARG A 40 -0.72 -19.00 1.14
C ARG A 40 -1.19 -17.69 1.77
N ARG A 41 -1.19 -17.59 3.11
CA ARG A 41 -1.57 -16.37 3.83
C ARG A 41 -0.68 -15.18 3.47
N ARG A 42 0.62 -15.40 3.25
CA ARG A 42 1.55 -14.35 2.84
C ARG A 42 1.24 -13.86 1.42
N THR A 43 1.10 -14.78 0.47
CA THR A 43 0.82 -14.47 -0.93
C THR A 43 -0.55 -13.77 -1.08
N GLU A 44 -1.56 -14.17 -0.31
CA GLU A 44 -2.86 -13.46 -0.30
C GLU A 44 -2.71 -11.97 0.09
N ARG A 45 -1.86 -11.66 1.07
CA ARG A 45 -1.56 -10.27 1.45
C ARG A 45 -0.77 -9.55 0.37
N GLU A 46 0.29 -10.17 -0.15
CA GLU A 46 1.12 -9.58 -1.21
C GLU A 46 0.28 -9.25 -2.46
N VAL A 47 -0.63 -10.13 -2.87
CA VAL A 47 -1.55 -9.89 -3.99
C VAL A 47 -2.52 -8.74 -3.69
N LYS A 48 -3.06 -8.68 -2.47
CA LYS A 48 -3.95 -7.58 -2.04
C LYS A 48 -3.20 -6.24 -2.05
N ASP A 49 -1.98 -6.21 -1.53
CA ASP A 49 -1.16 -5.02 -1.45
C ASP A 49 -0.74 -4.58 -2.85
N ALA A 50 -0.26 -5.50 -3.69
CA ALA A 50 0.05 -5.23 -5.09
C ALA A 50 -1.15 -4.63 -5.83
N LYS A 51 -2.36 -5.16 -5.63
CA LYS A 51 -3.57 -4.60 -6.21
C LYS A 51 -3.84 -3.18 -5.71
N SER A 52 -3.72 -2.96 -4.40
CA SER A 52 -3.99 -1.66 -3.76
C SER A 52 -2.99 -0.58 -4.19
N TYR A 53 -1.72 -0.94 -4.34
CA TYR A 53 -0.64 0.00 -4.65
C TYR A 53 -0.25 0.05 -6.13
N SER A 54 -0.81 -0.82 -6.98
CA SER A 54 -0.51 -0.87 -8.43
C SER A 54 -0.67 0.47 -9.14
N VAL A 55 -1.67 1.27 -8.74
CA VAL A 55 -1.99 2.58 -9.33
C VAL A 55 -1.27 3.73 -8.66
N ALA A 56 -0.51 3.50 -7.58
CA ALA A 56 0.07 4.58 -6.76
C ALA A 56 1.10 5.42 -7.53
N GLY A 57 1.91 4.79 -8.39
CA GLY A 57 2.85 5.49 -9.26
C GLY A 57 2.15 6.42 -10.24
N PHE A 58 1.18 5.88 -10.98
CA PHE A 58 0.36 6.64 -11.92
C PHE A 58 -0.40 7.78 -11.23
N ALA A 59 -1.03 7.51 -10.07
CA ALA A 59 -1.74 8.52 -9.32
C ALA A 59 -0.82 9.67 -8.88
N ARG A 60 0.42 9.37 -8.47
CA ARG A 60 1.42 10.40 -8.12
C ARG A 60 1.73 11.31 -9.30
N ASP A 61 1.92 10.76 -10.49
CA ASP A 61 2.20 11.56 -11.69
C ASP A 61 0.98 12.41 -12.07
N MET A 62 -0.23 11.90 -11.86
CA MET A 62 -1.47 12.63 -12.09
C MET A 62 -1.69 13.79 -11.11
N LEU A 63 -1.10 13.76 -9.91
CA LEU A 63 -1.17 14.89 -8.97
C LEU A 63 -0.58 16.16 -9.60
N ALA A 64 0.57 16.05 -10.28
CA ALA A 64 1.20 17.20 -10.93
C ALA A 64 0.30 17.82 -12.02
N VAL A 65 -0.47 17.00 -12.73
CA VAL A 65 -1.45 17.48 -13.73
C VAL A 65 -2.59 18.21 -13.03
N SER A 66 -3.16 17.63 -11.97
CA SER A 66 -4.20 18.28 -11.17
C SER A 66 -3.74 19.61 -10.58
N ASP A 67 -2.52 19.66 -10.04
CA ASP A 67 -1.92 20.88 -9.48
C ASP A 67 -1.72 21.97 -10.55
N ASN A 68 -1.37 21.58 -11.78
CA ASN A 68 -1.23 22.52 -12.88
C ASN A 68 -2.58 23.09 -13.34
N LEU A 69 -3.63 22.26 -13.39
CA LEU A 69 -4.99 22.75 -13.65
C LEU A 69 -5.40 23.77 -12.59
N ARG A 70 -5.14 23.44 -11.31
CA ARG A 70 -5.44 24.34 -10.19
C ARG A 70 -4.66 25.65 -10.28
N ARG A 71 -3.35 25.56 -10.53
CA ARG A 71 -2.46 26.72 -10.72
C ARG A 71 -2.92 27.61 -11.87
N ALA A 72 -3.38 27.02 -12.97
CA ALA A 72 -3.89 27.78 -14.11
C ALA A 72 -5.15 28.56 -13.73
N LEU A 73 -6.06 27.96 -12.95
CA LEU A 73 -7.26 28.63 -12.44
C LEU A 73 -6.93 29.74 -11.43
N ASP A 74 -6.01 29.47 -10.50
CA ASP A 74 -5.60 30.42 -9.46
C ASP A 74 -4.78 31.59 -10.03
N ALA A 75 -4.14 31.42 -11.19
CA ALA A 75 -3.41 32.49 -11.89
C ALA A 75 -4.34 33.55 -12.52
N ILE A 76 -5.64 33.27 -12.66
CA ILE A 76 -6.61 34.21 -13.21
C ILE A 76 -7.01 35.19 -12.11
N SER A 77 -6.64 36.46 -12.27
CA SER A 77 -6.95 37.48 -11.28
C SER A 77 -8.47 37.69 -11.11
N PRO A 78 -8.94 38.12 -9.92
CA PRO A 78 -10.35 38.42 -9.70
C PRO A 78 -10.91 39.45 -10.69
N GLU A 79 -10.11 40.45 -11.07
CA GLU A 79 -10.47 41.49 -12.04
C GLU A 79 -10.66 40.89 -13.43
N THR A 80 -9.77 39.98 -13.83
CA THR A 80 -9.87 39.26 -15.11
C THR A 80 -11.09 38.35 -15.13
N LYS A 81 -11.39 37.65 -14.03
CA LYS A 81 -12.62 36.85 -13.90
C LYS A 81 -13.88 37.73 -14.00
N ALA A 82 -13.88 38.91 -13.37
CA ALA A 82 -15.04 39.81 -13.37
C ALA A 82 -15.27 40.50 -14.73
N ALA A 83 -14.20 40.75 -15.49
CA ALA A 83 -14.26 41.33 -16.83
C ALA A 83 -14.30 40.28 -17.95
N ALA A 84 -14.43 38.99 -17.62
CA ALA A 84 -14.39 37.91 -18.59
C ALA A 84 -15.59 37.99 -19.55
N ASP A 85 -15.32 37.82 -20.84
CA ASP A 85 -16.38 37.61 -21.81
C ASP A 85 -16.99 36.19 -21.67
N ALA A 86 -18.04 35.92 -22.44
CA ALA A 86 -18.74 34.63 -22.40
C ALA A 86 -17.83 33.45 -22.79
N GLY A 87 -16.87 33.67 -23.70
CA GLY A 87 -15.94 32.63 -24.16
C GLY A 87 -14.94 32.25 -23.08
N LEU A 88 -14.32 33.25 -22.45
CA LEU A 88 -13.38 33.05 -21.35
C LEU A 88 -14.08 32.46 -20.12
N THR A 89 -15.30 32.91 -19.81
CA THR A 89 -16.11 32.34 -18.71
C THR A 89 -16.36 30.84 -18.93
N THR A 90 -16.80 30.46 -20.13
CA THR A 90 -17.04 29.06 -20.49
C THR A 90 -15.76 28.22 -20.40
N LEU A 91 -14.61 28.78 -20.81
CA LEU A 91 -13.32 28.10 -20.70
C LEU A 91 -12.94 27.84 -19.24
N ILE A 92 -13.07 28.85 -18.37
CA ILE A 92 -12.77 28.74 -16.93
C ILE A 92 -13.63 27.63 -16.30
N GLU A 93 -14.93 27.66 -16.55
CA GLU A 93 -15.87 26.64 -16.05
C GLU A 93 -15.50 25.23 -16.55
N GLY A 94 -15.13 25.10 -17.83
CA GLY A 94 -14.69 23.83 -18.41
C GLY A 94 -13.43 23.26 -17.74
N VAL A 95 -12.47 24.13 -17.43
CA VAL A 95 -11.24 23.74 -16.70
C VAL A 95 -11.57 23.35 -15.25
N GLU A 96 -12.41 24.12 -14.55
CA GLU A 96 -12.89 23.79 -13.19
C GLU A 96 -13.67 22.47 -13.14
N MET A 97 -14.47 22.17 -14.17
CA MET A 97 -15.16 20.88 -14.29
C MET A 97 -14.18 19.73 -14.51
N THR A 98 -13.15 19.95 -15.33
CA THR A 98 -12.12 18.95 -15.62
C THR A 98 -11.29 18.61 -14.38
N GLU A 99 -10.86 19.63 -13.62
CA GLU A 99 -10.16 19.45 -12.34
C GLU A 99 -11.01 18.62 -11.36
N ARG A 100 -12.30 18.96 -11.19
CA ARG A 100 -13.21 18.21 -10.32
C ARG A 100 -13.40 16.77 -10.77
N ALA A 101 -13.54 16.53 -12.08
CA ALA A 101 -13.67 15.18 -12.62
C ALA A 101 -12.40 14.35 -12.38
N MET A 102 -11.22 14.98 -12.48
CA MET A 102 -9.93 14.36 -12.20
C MET A 102 -9.78 13.98 -10.73
N LEU A 103 -10.07 14.89 -9.80
CA LEU A 103 -10.06 14.61 -8.36
C LEU A 103 -11.04 13.48 -8.00
N SER A 104 -12.25 13.52 -8.57
CA SER A 104 -13.26 12.46 -8.38
C SER A 104 -12.76 11.10 -8.90
N ALA A 105 -11.96 11.07 -9.97
CA ALA A 105 -11.38 9.84 -10.48
C ALA A 105 -10.31 9.28 -9.53
N LEU A 106 -9.43 10.13 -9.01
CA LEU A 106 -8.43 9.74 -8.00
C LEU A 106 -9.11 9.17 -6.74
N GLU A 107 -10.18 9.79 -6.26
CA GLU A 107 -10.92 9.33 -5.07
C GLU A 107 -11.52 7.94 -5.25
N ARG A 108 -12.08 7.63 -6.42
CA ARG A 108 -12.60 6.28 -6.74
C ARG A 108 -11.51 5.20 -6.70
N HIS A 109 -10.26 5.58 -6.92
CA HIS A 109 -9.10 4.71 -6.83
C HIS A 109 -8.38 4.78 -5.47
N GLY A 110 -9.02 5.37 -4.45
CA GLY A 110 -8.52 5.40 -3.08
C GLY A 110 -7.55 6.55 -2.78
N VAL A 111 -7.35 7.48 -3.71
CA VAL A 111 -6.48 8.64 -3.54
C VAL A 111 -7.34 9.85 -3.18
N ARG A 112 -7.24 10.30 -1.93
CA ARG A 112 -8.07 11.40 -1.41
C ARG A 112 -7.22 12.61 -1.09
N LYS A 113 -7.76 13.80 -1.37
CA LYS A 113 -7.16 15.05 -0.95
C LYS A 113 -7.25 15.17 0.58
N LEU A 114 -6.15 15.61 1.19
CA LEU A 114 -6.12 15.98 2.59
C LEU A 114 -6.31 17.50 2.71
N GLU A 115 -7.17 17.93 3.62
CA GLU A 115 -7.41 19.34 3.95
C GLU A 115 -6.87 19.62 5.37
N PRO A 116 -5.55 19.83 5.53
CA PRO A 116 -4.90 19.88 6.84
C PRO A 116 -5.14 21.19 7.59
N VAL A 117 -5.72 22.20 6.95
CA VAL A 117 -5.96 23.52 7.55
C VAL A 117 -6.87 23.37 8.77
N GLY A 118 -6.37 23.79 9.93
CA GLY A 118 -7.10 23.69 11.21
C GLY A 118 -7.00 22.32 11.91
N GLN A 119 -6.32 21.33 11.32
CA GLN A 119 -6.06 20.05 11.97
C GLN A 119 -4.75 20.08 12.77
N LYS A 120 -4.65 19.23 13.81
CA LYS A 120 -3.38 19.03 14.53
C LYS A 120 -2.33 18.49 13.56
N PHE A 121 -1.10 18.97 13.68
CA PHE A 121 0.00 18.49 12.84
C PHE A 121 0.30 17.01 13.09
N ASP A 122 0.31 16.19 12.04
CA ASP A 122 0.71 14.78 12.07
C ASP A 122 1.83 14.56 11.04
N PRO A 123 3.08 14.23 11.46
CA PRO A 123 4.21 14.00 10.55
C PRO A 123 3.99 12.88 9.53
N ASN A 124 3.06 11.95 9.77
CA ASN A 124 2.75 10.88 8.82
C ASN A 124 1.95 11.38 7.61
N PHE A 125 1.24 12.51 7.76
CA PHE A 125 0.34 13.06 6.74
C PHE A 125 0.74 14.47 6.29
N HIS A 126 1.49 15.21 7.10
CA HIS A 126 1.81 16.61 6.87
C HIS A 126 3.32 16.82 6.79
N GLN A 127 3.74 17.63 5.81
CA GLN A 127 5.11 18.11 5.71
C GLN A 127 5.16 19.59 6.13
N ALA A 128 5.76 19.88 7.27
CA ALA A 128 5.95 21.26 7.74
C ALA A 128 7.05 21.94 6.90
N MET A 129 6.70 23.01 6.18
CA MET A 129 7.62 23.76 5.33
C MET A 129 8.06 25.08 5.97
N PHE A 130 7.15 25.74 6.69
CA PHE A 130 7.36 27.04 7.32
C PHE A 130 6.56 27.13 8.62
N GLU A 131 7.04 27.93 9.56
CA GLU A 131 6.33 28.27 10.79
C GLU A 131 5.78 29.70 10.67
N VAL A 132 4.52 29.88 11.04
CA VAL A 132 3.85 31.19 11.07
C VAL A 132 3.24 31.38 12.45
N PRO A 133 3.52 32.49 13.15
CA PRO A 133 2.87 32.78 14.42
C PRO A 133 1.35 32.87 14.21
N ASN A 134 0.60 31.98 14.87
CA ASN A 134 -0.86 32.00 14.81
C ASN A 134 -1.43 31.85 16.23
N PRO A 135 -2.02 32.91 16.81
CA PRO A 135 -2.56 32.88 18.16
C PRO A 135 -3.87 32.07 18.29
N ASP A 136 -4.51 31.72 17.17
CA ASP A 136 -5.82 31.05 17.15
C ASP A 136 -5.71 29.51 17.19
N VAL A 137 -4.51 28.95 17.07
CA VAL A 137 -4.26 27.51 17.13
C VAL A 137 -3.27 27.17 18.25
N PRO A 138 -3.51 26.08 19.02
CA PRO A 138 -2.56 25.63 20.04
C PRO A 138 -1.19 25.32 19.41
N ASN A 139 -0.10 25.68 20.10
CA ASN A 139 1.24 25.27 19.69
C ASN A 139 1.31 23.74 19.61
N ASN A 140 1.82 23.24 18.48
CA ASN A 140 2.07 21.81 18.26
C ASN A 140 3.33 21.34 18.98
#